data_AF-A0A502GYY0-F1
#
_entry.id   AF-A0A502GYY0-F1
#
_cell.length_a   1.000
_cell.length_b   1.000
_cell.length_c   1.000
_cell.angle_alpha   90.00
_cell.angle_beta   90.00
_cell.angle_gamma   90.00
#
_symmetry.space_group_name_H-M   'P 1'
#
loop_
_entity.id
_entity.type
_entity.pdbx_description
1 polymer ?
#
loop_
_entity_poly.entity_id
_entity_poly.type
_entity_poly.pdbx_seq_one_letter_code
_entity_poly.pdbx_strand_id
1 'polypeptide(L)'
;MPLLLLAAAAQLACSRAREHEDSPAAHGLVAPARTAATPAVNVAAVVGHSIDEVRRQLGPARALPAGFEDPMGRSANDSTLAFRPQGLMVLASYDARTRQVLDLLVLGNDEEALMRRTGLLAGAPGYLLLPVFAASHRTRLVGLRIVPRG
;
A
#
# COMPACT_ATOMS: atom_id res chain seq x y z
N MET A 1 31.44 -67.11 43.57
CA MET A 1 32.57 -66.41 42.91
C MET A 1 32.55 -66.83 41.46
N PRO A 2 32.35 -65.96 40.45
CA PRO A 2 32.81 -64.56 40.25
C PRO A 2 31.63 -63.53 40.26
N LEU A 3 31.83 -62.23 40.58
CA LEU A 3 32.22 -61.06 39.72
C LEU A 3 31.23 -60.84 38.54
N LEU A 4 30.59 -59.68 38.26
CA LEU A 4 31.02 -58.28 38.30
C LEU A 4 29.82 -57.30 38.16
N LEU A 5 29.85 -56.25 38.99
CA LEU A 5 29.63 -54.81 38.72
C LEU A 5 28.35 -54.26 38.05
N LEU A 6 27.54 -53.71 38.94
CA LEU A 6 26.77 -52.46 38.91
C LEU A 6 26.95 -51.50 37.72
N ALA A 7 25.79 -51.09 37.20
CA ALA A 7 25.55 -50.12 36.16
C ALA A 7 26.10 -48.72 36.47
N ALA A 8 26.70 -48.13 35.44
CA ALA A 8 27.16 -46.74 35.42
C ALA A 8 26.34 -45.91 34.43
N ALA A 9 26.20 -44.64 34.81
CA ALA A 9 26.02 -43.45 34.00
C ALA A 9 24.64 -43.16 33.38
N ALA A 10 24.09 -42.06 33.91
CA ALA A 10 23.00 -41.28 33.37
C ALA A 10 23.44 -40.42 32.16
N GLN A 11 22.41 -39.84 31.53
CA GLN A 11 22.40 -38.67 30.65
C GLN A 11 22.78 -38.90 29.18
N LEU A 12 21.80 -38.71 28.31
CA LEU A 12 21.82 -37.64 27.29
C LEU A 12 20.43 -37.54 26.64
N ALA A 13 19.74 -36.45 26.98
CA ALA A 13 18.69 -35.92 26.13
C ALA A 13 19.32 -35.45 24.82
N CYS A 14 18.79 -35.91 23.70
CA CYS A 14 18.88 -35.24 22.40
C CYS A 14 17.68 -35.70 21.58
N SER A 15 16.56 -34.99 21.68
CA SER A 15 15.52 -35.02 20.65
C SER A 15 16.14 -34.50 19.36
N ARG A 16 16.63 -35.42 18.53
CA ARG A 16 17.10 -35.10 17.19
C ARG A 16 15.87 -34.97 16.31
N ALA A 17 15.50 -33.74 15.99
CA ALA A 17 14.58 -33.44 14.90
C ALA A 17 15.12 -34.13 13.64
N ARG A 18 14.35 -35.08 13.09
CA ARG A 18 14.59 -35.55 11.73
C ARG A 18 13.80 -34.63 10.82
N GLU A 19 14.51 -33.70 10.23
CA GLU A 19 14.10 -33.03 8.99
C GLU A 19 13.95 -34.15 7.94
N HIS A 20 12.71 -34.42 7.53
CA HIS A 20 12.47 -35.24 6.35
C HIS A 20 12.51 -34.30 5.16
N GLU A 21 13.70 -34.26 4.58
CA GLU A 21 13.95 -33.81 3.22
C GLU A 21 13.18 -34.72 2.28
N ASP A 22 12.12 -34.20 1.67
CA ASP A 22 11.52 -34.81 0.48
C ASP A 22 11.65 -33.84 -0.69
N SER A 23 12.10 -34.41 -1.80
CA SER A 23 12.79 -33.77 -2.91
C SER A 23 11.86 -32.93 -3.82
N PRO A 24 12.42 -32.08 -4.70
CA PRO A 24 11.76 -30.91 -5.24
C PRO A 24 10.84 -31.27 -6.41
N ALA A 25 9.54 -31.40 -6.15
CA ALA A 25 8.54 -31.13 -7.18
C ALA A 25 8.37 -29.61 -7.26
N ALA A 26 9.10 -29.00 -8.20
CA ALA A 26 8.95 -27.61 -8.61
C ALA A 26 7.51 -27.33 -9.06
N HIS A 27 6.61 -27.13 -8.11
CA HIS A 27 5.43 -26.32 -8.32
C HIS A 27 5.92 -24.89 -8.26
N GLY A 28 6.48 -24.45 -9.39
CA GLY A 28 6.52 -23.04 -9.71
C GLY A 28 5.10 -22.53 -9.59
N LEU A 29 4.77 -21.98 -8.42
CA LEU A 29 3.70 -21.02 -8.27
C LEU A 29 4.14 -19.82 -9.10
N VAL A 30 3.94 -19.94 -10.41
CA VAL A 30 3.74 -18.78 -11.26
C VAL A 30 2.54 -18.10 -10.63
N ALA A 31 2.82 -17.14 -9.73
CA ALA A 31 1.85 -16.13 -9.37
C ALA A 31 1.23 -15.72 -10.70
N PRO A 32 -0.10 -15.83 -10.86
CA PRO A 32 -0.70 -15.53 -12.15
C PRO A 32 -0.19 -14.15 -12.51
N ALA A 33 0.61 -14.09 -13.58
CA ALA A 33 0.92 -12.84 -14.24
C ALA A 33 -0.43 -12.41 -14.82
N ARG A 34 -1.29 -11.85 -13.96
CA ARG A 34 -2.36 -10.98 -14.40
C ARG A 34 -1.60 -9.97 -15.21
N THR A 35 -1.72 -10.06 -16.53
CA THR A 35 -1.19 -9.08 -17.46
C THR A 35 -1.65 -7.74 -16.91
N ALA A 36 -0.75 -7.04 -16.23
CA ALA A 36 -1.13 -5.87 -15.47
C ALA A 36 -1.54 -4.86 -16.53
N ALA A 37 -2.85 -4.70 -16.73
CA ALA A 37 -3.36 -3.72 -17.66
C ALA A 37 -2.68 -2.40 -17.33
N THR A 38 -2.10 -1.74 -18.34
CA THR A 38 -1.43 -0.48 -18.14
C THR A 38 -2.39 0.46 -17.42
N PRO A 39 -2.00 1.02 -16.25
CA PRO A 39 -2.92 1.84 -15.49
C PRO A 39 -3.28 3.08 -16.31
N ALA A 40 -4.54 3.50 -16.20
CA ALA A 40 -5.02 4.71 -16.88
C ALA A 40 -4.26 5.95 -16.38
N VAL A 41 -3.86 5.94 -15.10
CA VAL A 41 -3.05 6.99 -14.46
C VAL A 41 -2.06 6.29 -13.55
N ASN A 42 -0.75 6.53 -13.68
CA ASN A 42 0.23 5.93 -12.78
C ASN A 42 0.37 6.77 -11.50
N VAL A 43 -0.58 6.64 -10.57
CA VAL A 43 -0.55 7.38 -9.29
C VAL A 43 0.60 6.90 -8.41
N ALA A 44 0.98 5.62 -8.51
CA ALA A 44 2.12 5.09 -7.78
C ALA A 44 3.44 5.83 -8.08
N ALA A 45 3.62 6.30 -9.33
CA ALA A 45 4.83 7.02 -9.76
C ALA A 45 4.93 8.47 -9.26
N VAL A 46 3.88 9.02 -8.65
CA VAL A 46 3.88 10.39 -8.08
C VAL A 46 3.91 10.40 -6.55
N VAL A 47 3.88 9.24 -5.91
CA VAL A 47 3.98 9.12 -4.45
C VAL A 47 5.35 9.59 -3.98
N GLY A 48 5.39 10.42 -2.93
CA GLY A 48 6.62 10.92 -2.33
C GLY A 48 7.29 12.06 -3.11
N HIS A 49 6.68 12.51 -4.20
CA HIS A 49 7.17 13.65 -4.99
C HIS A 49 6.65 14.99 -4.45
N SER A 50 7.28 16.09 -4.89
CA SER A 50 6.75 17.44 -4.58
C SER A 50 5.50 17.75 -5.39
N ILE A 51 4.68 18.69 -4.90
CA ILE A 51 3.45 19.10 -5.58
C ILE A 51 3.68 19.62 -7.01
N ASP A 52 4.87 20.15 -7.30
CA ASP A 52 5.23 20.58 -8.64
C ASP A 52 5.42 19.41 -9.59
N GLU A 53 6.02 18.33 -9.13
CA GLU A 53 6.22 17.12 -9.96
C GLU A 53 4.90 16.39 -10.14
N VAL A 54 4.09 16.31 -9.08
CA VAL A 54 2.71 15.83 -9.18
C VAL A 54 1.95 16.60 -10.25
N ARG A 55 2.05 17.94 -10.28
CA ARG A 55 1.40 18.77 -11.31
C ARG A 55 1.97 18.51 -12.71
N ARG A 56 3.28 18.28 -12.85
CA ARG A 56 3.87 17.91 -14.16
C ARG A 56 3.34 16.57 -14.67
N GLN A 57 3.13 15.60 -13.78
CA GLN A 57 2.70 14.25 -14.14
C GLN A 57 1.16 14.12 -14.29
N LEU A 58 0.38 14.73 -13.40
CA LEU A 58 -1.08 14.62 -13.37
C LEU A 58 -1.80 15.74 -14.14
N GLY A 59 -1.06 16.75 -14.59
CA GLY A 59 -1.57 17.91 -15.31
C GLY A 59 -1.95 19.08 -14.40
N PRO A 60 -2.64 20.10 -14.96
CA PRO A 60 -2.94 21.32 -14.22
C PRO A 60 -3.90 21.05 -13.05
N ALA A 61 -3.67 21.78 -11.96
CA ALA A 61 -4.59 21.79 -10.84
C ALA A 61 -5.96 22.34 -11.24
N ARG A 62 -7.00 21.83 -10.59
CA ARG A 62 -8.40 22.21 -10.79
C ARG A 62 -9.00 22.68 -9.48
N ALA A 63 -10.11 23.38 -9.59
CA ALA A 63 -10.94 23.69 -8.42
C ALA A 63 -11.36 22.39 -7.72
N LEU A 64 -11.42 22.45 -6.39
CA LEU A 64 -11.96 21.36 -5.59
C LEU A 64 -13.43 21.13 -5.95
N PRO A 65 -13.94 19.89 -5.82
CA PRO A 65 -15.36 19.62 -5.96
C PRO A 65 -16.18 20.49 -5.00
N ALA A 66 -17.33 20.96 -5.45
CA ALA A 66 -18.27 21.67 -4.59
C ALA A 66 -18.67 20.75 -3.41
N GLY A 67 -18.66 21.30 -2.20
CA GLY A 67 -18.97 20.53 -0.98
C GLY A 67 -17.92 19.48 -0.62
N PHE A 68 -16.70 19.56 -1.17
CA PHE A 68 -15.62 18.70 -0.71
C PHE A 68 -15.25 19.04 0.73
N GLU A 69 -15.54 18.11 1.63
CA GLU A 69 -15.03 18.09 2.99
C GLU A 69 -13.84 17.15 3.02
N ASP A 70 -12.73 17.62 3.59
CA ASP A 70 -11.55 16.77 3.75
C ASP A 70 -11.84 15.69 4.79
N PRO A 71 -11.82 14.40 4.42
CA PRO A 71 -12.15 13.32 5.34
C PRO A 71 -11.10 13.10 6.44
N MET A 72 -9.96 13.80 6.39
CA MET A 72 -8.78 13.50 7.22
C MET A 72 -8.42 14.62 8.19
N GLY A 73 -9.00 15.80 8.04
CA GLY A 73 -8.70 16.98 8.86
C GLY A 73 -7.28 17.50 8.61
N ARG A 74 -7.17 18.70 8.05
CA ARG A 74 -5.88 19.31 7.70
C ARG A 74 -5.28 20.13 8.82
N SER A 75 -3.95 20.15 8.88
CA SER A 75 -3.23 21.17 9.64
C SER A 75 -3.30 22.53 8.94
N ALA A 76 -3.10 23.60 9.70
CA ALA A 76 -3.16 24.98 9.19
C ALA A 76 -2.11 25.29 8.10
N ASN A 77 -1.04 24.50 8.02
CA ASN A 77 0.02 24.66 7.00
C ASN A 77 -0.19 23.77 5.77
N ASP A 78 -1.21 22.92 5.77
CA ASP A 78 -1.46 21.99 4.67
C ASP A 78 -2.32 22.67 3.60
N SER A 79 -2.09 22.31 2.36
CA SER A 79 -2.87 22.77 1.22
C SER A 79 -3.24 21.60 0.33
N THR A 80 -4.28 21.77 -0.48
CA THR A 80 -4.71 20.73 -1.42
C THR A 80 -4.99 21.24 -2.80
N LEU A 81 -4.52 20.47 -3.77
CA LEU A 81 -4.85 20.63 -5.17
C LEU A 81 -5.63 19.41 -5.65
N ALA A 82 -6.63 19.67 -6.49
CA ALA A 82 -7.34 18.63 -7.20
C ALA A 82 -6.75 18.48 -8.62
N PHE A 83 -6.68 17.25 -9.09
CA PHE A 83 -6.29 16.88 -10.44
C PHE A 83 -7.37 15.96 -11.03
N ARG A 84 -7.49 15.97 -12.36
CA ARG A 84 -8.42 15.06 -13.07
C ARG A 84 -7.76 14.36 -14.27
N PRO A 85 -6.66 13.62 -14.07
CA PRO A 85 -6.04 12.85 -15.15
C PRO A 85 -6.99 11.74 -15.63
N GLN A 86 -7.24 11.66 -16.93
CA GLN A 86 -8.05 10.60 -17.56
C GLN A 86 -9.41 10.35 -16.86
N GLY A 87 -10.08 11.43 -16.43
CA GLY A 87 -11.37 11.39 -15.75
C GLY A 87 -11.33 10.88 -14.30
N LEU A 88 -10.17 10.51 -13.77
CA LEU A 88 -10.00 10.09 -12.38
C LEU A 88 -9.73 11.31 -11.50
N MET A 89 -10.45 11.47 -10.40
CA MET A 89 -10.22 12.57 -9.47
C MET A 89 -9.14 12.19 -8.45
N VAL A 90 -8.07 12.97 -8.41
CA VAL A 90 -6.95 12.79 -7.50
C VAL A 90 -6.77 14.09 -6.72
N LEU A 91 -6.78 14.01 -5.40
CA LEU A 91 -6.49 15.13 -4.51
C LEU A 91 -5.09 14.92 -3.94
N ALA A 92 -4.26 15.96 -3.94
CA ALA A 92 -2.96 15.91 -3.31
C ALA A 92 -2.96 16.84 -2.10
N SER A 93 -2.69 16.28 -0.93
CA SER A 93 -2.42 17.03 0.29
C SER A 93 -0.92 17.29 0.36
N TYR A 94 -0.51 18.53 0.60
CA TYR A 94 0.90 18.89 0.63
C TYR A 94 1.16 19.98 1.67
N ASP A 95 2.37 20.00 2.20
CA ASP A 95 2.84 21.08 3.06
C ASP A 95 3.10 22.33 2.19
N ALA A 96 2.41 23.43 2.49
CA ALA A 96 2.48 24.64 1.66
C ALA A 96 3.86 25.33 1.69
N ARG A 97 4.66 25.10 2.74
CA ARG A 97 5.99 25.70 2.92
C ARG A 97 7.05 24.87 2.20
N THR A 98 7.06 23.55 2.42
CA THR A 98 8.08 22.65 1.86
C THR A 98 7.72 22.14 0.47
N ARG A 99 6.46 22.31 0.05
CA ARG A 99 5.90 21.80 -1.20
C ARG A 99 5.90 20.26 -1.32
N GLN A 100 6.16 19.55 -0.22
CA GLN A 100 6.16 18.09 -0.17
C GLN A 100 4.75 17.54 -0.06
N VAL A 101 4.43 16.52 -0.87
CA VAL A 101 3.13 15.83 -0.80
C VAL A 101 3.11 14.93 0.42
N LEU A 102 2.10 15.12 1.26
CA LEU A 102 1.85 14.37 2.49
C LEU A 102 1.05 13.10 2.19
N ASP A 103 0.05 13.21 1.30
CA ASP A 103 -0.73 12.10 0.81
C ASP A 103 -1.44 12.44 -0.50
N LEU A 104 -1.91 11.38 -1.17
CA LEU A 104 -2.82 11.47 -2.30
C LEU A 104 -4.13 10.79 -1.91
N LEU A 105 -5.25 11.32 -2.38
CA LEU A 105 -6.57 10.71 -2.25
C LEU A 105 -7.17 10.55 -3.64
N VAL A 106 -7.37 9.30 -4.05
CA VAL A 106 -8.07 8.98 -5.29
C VAL A 106 -9.53 8.72 -4.97
N LEU A 107 -10.43 9.52 -5.53
CA LEU A 107 -11.87 9.37 -5.27
C LEU A 107 -12.50 8.30 -6.15
N GLY A 108 -13.36 7.49 -5.51
CA GLY A 108 -14.13 6.43 -6.13
C GLY A 108 -14.73 5.49 -5.09
N ASN A 109 -15.71 4.70 -5.49
CA ASN A 109 -16.49 3.83 -4.61
C ASN A 109 -16.19 2.34 -4.79
N ASP A 110 -15.19 2.00 -5.60
CA ASP A 110 -14.77 0.64 -5.89
C ASP A 110 -13.24 0.56 -5.79
N GLU A 111 -12.75 -0.09 -4.73
CA GLU A 111 -11.33 -0.20 -4.41
C GLU A 111 -10.54 -0.94 -5.52
N GLU A 112 -11.06 -2.05 -6.03
CA GLU A 112 -10.36 -2.84 -7.04
C GLU A 112 -10.26 -2.08 -8.37
N ALA A 113 -11.36 -1.41 -8.76
CA ALA A 113 -11.35 -0.55 -9.95
C ALA A 113 -10.38 0.62 -9.79
N LEU A 114 -10.32 1.22 -8.60
CA LEU A 114 -9.36 2.29 -8.31
C LEU A 114 -7.93 1.79 -8.41
N MET A 115 -7.57 0.70 -7.73
CA MET A 115 -6.23 0.13 -7.76
C MET A 115 -5.79 -0.19 -9.20
N ARG A 116 -6.65 -0.84 -9.97
CA ARG A 116 -6.35 -1.22 -11.36
C ARG A 116 -6.16 0.00 -12.27
N ARG A 117 -6.96 1.06 -12.10
CA ARG A 117 -6.84 2.29 -12.91
C ARG A 117 -5.64 3.16 -12.52
N THR A 118 -5.18 3.04 -11.28
CA THR A 118 -4.14 3.89 -10.70
C THR A 118 -2.75 3.24 -10.67
N GLY A 119 -2.68 1.94 -10.94
CA GLY A 119 -1.45 1.16 -10.80
C GLY A 119 -1.02 0.97 -9.34
N LEU A 120 -1.95 1.13 -8.39
CA LEU A 120 -1.67 0.95 -6.97
C LEU A 120 -1.69 -0.53 -6.58
N LEU A 121 -0.81 -0.90 -5.66
CA LEU A 121 -0.67 -2.25 -5.12
C LEU A 121 -0.78 -2.20 -3.58
N ALA A 122 -1.63 -3.06 -3.00
CA ALA A 122 -1.89 -3.08 -1.56
C ALA A 122 -0.64 -3.36 -0.69
N GLY A 123 0.35 -4.05 -1.25
CA GLY A 123 1.60 -4.39 -0.57
C GLY A 123 2.82 -3.62 -1.07
N ALA A 124 2.65 -2.46 -1.71
CA ALA A 124 3.79 -1.72 -2.23
C ALA A 124 4.74 -1.27 -1.10
N PRO A 125 6.07 -1.36 -1.29
CA PRO A 125 7.03 -0.97 -0.26
C PRO A 125 7.06 0.54 -0.02
N GLY A 126 6.77 1.37 -1.02
CA GLY A 126 6.91 2.83 -0.97
C GLY A 126 5.68 3.61 -0.45
N TYR A 127 4.56 2.94 -0.15
CA TYR A 127 3.37 3.61 0.38
C TYR A 127 2.45 2.69 1.17
N LEU A 128 1.56 3.32 1.94
CA LEU A 128 0.40 2.71 2.57
C LEU A 128 -0.85 3.07 1.76
N LEU A 129 -1.68 2.07 1.47
CA LEU A 129 -3.04 2.26 0.97
C LEU A 129 -4.03 2.16 2.12
N LEU A 130 -4.87 3.17 2.26
CA LEU A 130 -5.90 3.24 3.30
C LEU A 130 -7.25 3.52 2.64
N PRO A 131 -8.26 2.64 2.80
CA PRO A 131 -9.60 2.94 2.31
C PRO A 131 -10.20 4.10 3.11
N VAL A 132 -10.83 5.04 2.41
CA VAL A 132 -11.49 6.20 3.00
C VAL A 132 -12.99 6.03 2.86
N PHE A 133 -13.69 6.00 4.00
CA PHE A 133 -15.13 5.85 4.05
C PHE A 133 -15.82 7.19 4.34
N ALA A 134 -17.09 7.32 3.92
CA ALA A 134 -17.88 8.50 4.21
C ALA A 134 -18.08 8.69 5.72
N ALA A 135 -17.96 9.92 6.21
CA ALA A 135 -18.16 10.24 7.63
C ALA A 135 -19.57 9.84 8.13
N SER A 136 -20.58 10.02 7.28
CA SER A 136 -21.97 9.66 7.58
C SER A 136 -22.28 8.16 7.43
N HIS A 137 -21.46 7.42 6.67
CA HIS A 137 -21.70 6.01 6.36
C HIS A 137 -20.38 5.22 6.33
N ARG A 138 -20.05 4.57 7.45
CA ARG A 138 -18.77 3.87 7.66
C ARG A 138 -18.51 2.69 6.73
N THR A 139 -19.51 2.24 5.97
CA THR A 139 -19.38 1.15 4.98
C THR A 139 -19.28 1.65 3.54
N ARG A 140 -19.49 2.96 3.31
CA ARG A 140 -19.47 3.54 1.96
C ARG A 140 -18.08 4.05 1.64
N LEU A 141 -17.38 3.34 0.76
CA LEU A 141 -16.08 3.78 0.24
C LEU A 141 -16.25 5.08 -0.57
N VAL A 142 -15.35 6.04 -0.32
CA VAL A 142 -15.27 7.34 -0.99
C VAL A 142 -13.96 7.47 -1.77
N GLY A 143 -12.93 6.73 -1.39
CA GLY A 143 -11.69 6.68 -2.14
C GLY A 143 -10.60 5.85 -1.48
N LEU A 144 -9.42 5.89 -2.09
CA LEU A 144 -8.19 5.32 -1.54
C LEU A 144 -7.22 6.45 -1.22
N ARG A 145 -6.79 6.52 0.04
CA ARG A 145 -5.69 7.38 0.47
C ARG A 145 -4.38 6.62 0.28
N ILE A 146 -3.39 7.30 -0.27
CA ILE A 146 -2.04 6.82 -0.51
C ILE A 146 -1.11 7.70 0.29
N VAL A 147 -0.46 7.10 1.30
CA VAL A 147 0.49 7.79 2.18
C VAL A 147 1.90 7.29 1.85
N PRO A 148 2.85 8.15 1.45
CA PRO A 148 4.23 7.75 1.25
C PRO A 148 4.80 7.08 2.50
N ARG A 149 5.58 6.02 2.31
CA ARG A 149 6.44 5.47 3.37
C ARG A 149 7.78 6.20 3.25
N GLY A 150 8.17 6.90 4.31
CA GLY A 150 9.48 7.56 4.41
C GLY A 150 10.62 6.56 4.41
#